data_AF-A0A5M9JN27-F1
#
_entry.id   AF-A0A5M9JN27-F1
#
_cell.length_a   1.000
_cell.length_b   1.000
_cell.length_c   1.000
_cell.angle_alpha   90.00
_cell.angle_beta   90.00
_cell.angle_gamma   90.00
#
_symmetry.space_group_name_H-M   'P 1'
#
loop_
_entity.id
_entity.type
_entity.pdbx_description
1 polymer ?
#
loop_
_entity_poly.entity_id
_entity_poly.type
_entity_poly.pdbx_seq_one_letter_code
_entity_poly.pdbx_strand_id
1 'polypeptide(L)'
;MEAPATASWDLRISEGDLEKLTAGFEAWDMNQRWEIAARDPDDNGIVSIHIRRSWTEEDQYILGVEPSDGGGAKITSITWEQAKGEIRVGEERGKEEAVVVCRMVLGCDFDALPLYDVKILWAP
;
A
#
# COMPACT_ATOMS: atom_id res chain seq x y z
N MET A 1 4.29 -8.14 -10.73
CA MET A 1 5.61 -7.81 -10.17
C MET A 1 6.64 -8.73 -10.78
N GLU A 2 7.68 -8.16 -11.37
CA GLU A 2 8.79 -8.85 -12.00
C GLU A 2 10.02 -8.92 -11.09
N ALA A 3 10.36 -7.84 -10.38
CA ALA A 3 11.54 -7.77 -9.51
C ALA A 3 11.21 -7.25 -8.09
N PRO A 4 10.31 -7.92 -7.35
CA PRO A 4 9.88 -7.43 -6.04
C PRO A 4 10.98 -7.45 -5.00
N ALA A 5 10.95 -6.49 -4.08
CA ALA A 5 11.64 -6.57 -2.79
C ALA A 5 10.63 -6.44 -1.66
N THR A 6 10.97 -7.06 -0.53
CA THR A 6 10.19 -6.98 0.71
C THR A 6 11.05 -6.40 1.82
N ALA A 7 10.48 -5.50 2.61
CA ALA A 7 11.11 -4.94 3.79
C ALA A 7 10.13 -4.93 4.96
N SER A 8 10.68 -5.03 6.18
CA SER A 8 9.90 -4.81 7.39
C SER A 8 9.46 -3.35 7.47
N TRP A 9 8.25 -3.14 7.97
CA TRP A 9 7.73 -1.84 8.32
C TRP A 9 7.10 -1.98 9.70
N ASP A 10 7.42 -1.10 10.64
CA ASP A 10 6.79 -1.11 11.97
C ASP A 10 5.93 0.15 12.10
N LEU A 11 4.83 0.21 11.35
CA LEU A 11 3.94 1.37 11.31
C LEU A 11 2.59 1.03 11.93
N ARG A 12 2.30 1.64 13.08
CA ARG A 12 0.97 1.60 13.68
C ARG A 12 0.00 2.48 12.89
N ILE A 13 -1.20 1.97 12.68
CA ILE A 13 -2.29 2.66 12.00
C ILE A 13 -3.54 2.64 12.88
N SER A 14 -4.38 3.65 12.71
CA SER A 14 -5.65 3.77 13.44
C SER A 14 -6.66 2.70 13.00
N GLU A 15 -7.70 2.50 13.79
CA GLU A 15 -8.84 1.66 13.41
C GLU A 15 -9.51 2.19 12.13
N GLY A 16 -9.66 3.51 12.00
CA GLY A 16 -10.24 4.11 10.80
C GLY A 16 -9.40 3.88 9.54
N ASP A 17 -8.07 3.89 9.64
CA ASP A 17 -7.20 3.54 8.50
C ASP A 17 -7.26 2.05 8.17
N LEU A 18 -7.35 1.18 9.18
CA LEU A 18 -7.57 -0.26 8.96
C LEU A 18 -8.90 -0.53 8.24
N GLU A 19 -9.98 0.13 8.65
CA GLU A 19 -11.30 0.01 8.01
C GLU A 19 -11.24 0.45 6.54
N LYS A 20 -10.61 1.61 6.26
CA LYS A 20 -10.42 2.13 4.89
C LYS A 20 -9.62 1.13 4.03
N LEU A 21 -8.50 0.62 4.54
CA LEU A 21 -7.66 -0.35 3.82
C LEU A 21 -8.39 -1.66 3.54
N THR A 22 -9.16 -2.15 4.51
CA THR A 22 -9.91 -3.41 4.39
C THR A 22 -11.10 -3.28 3.44
N ALA A 23 -11.80 -2.14 3.46
CA ALA A 23 -12.86 -1.84 2.52
C ALA A 23 -12.35 -1.74 1.07
N GLY A 24 -11.13 -1.21 0.89
CA GLY A 24 -10.49 -1.12 -0.41
C GLY A 24 -11.16 -0.12 -1.36
N PHE A 25 -10.75 -0.18 -2.63
CA PHE A 25 -11.28 0.61 -3.73
C PHE A 25 -11.12 -0.15 -5.05
N GLU A 26 -12.23 -0.34 -5.74
CA GLU A 26 -12.29 -0.94 -7.08
C GLU A 26 -12.53 0.16 -8.12
N ALA A 27 -11.67 0.23 -9.13
CA ALA A 27 -11.77 1.22 -10.18
C ALA A 27 -12.79 0.77 -11.25
N TRP A 28 -13.60 1.72 -11.70
CA TRP A 28 -14.52 1.55 -12.84
C TRP A 28 -13.83 1.77 -14.18
N ASP A 29 -12.80 2.62 -14.22
CA ASP A 29 -12.04 2.89 -15.45
C ASP A 29 -10.56 3.27 -15.20
N MET A 30 -9.82 3.41 -16.31
CA MET A 30 -8.39 3.70 -16.30
C MET A 30 -8.05 5.10 -15.74
N ASN A 31 -9.00 6.04 -15.65
CA ASN A 31 -8.76 7.38 -15.13
C ASN A 31 -8.62 7.42 -13.60
N GLN A 32 -9.17 6.42 -12.90
CA GLN A 32 -9.01 6.28 -11.44
C GLN A 32 -7.64 5.70 -11.05
N ARG A 33 -6.94 5.10 -12.02
CA ARG A 33 -5.54 4.67 -12.03
C ARG A 33 -5.11 3.61 -11.02
N TRP A 34 -5.75 3.52 -9.87
CA TRP A 34 -5.35 2.63 -8.79
C TRP A 34 -6.54 1.81 -8.29
N GLU A 35 -6.23 0.60 -7.87
CA GLU A 35 -7.12 -0.30 -7.15
C GLU A 35 -6.44 -0.74 -5.87
N ILE A 36 -7.21 -0.87 -4.80
CA ILE A 36 -6.73 -1.35 -3.51
C ILE A 36 -7.68 -2.43 -3.02
N ALA A 37 -7.17 -3.63 -2.74
CA ALA A 37 -7.97 -4.75 -2.29
C ALA A 37 -7.31 -5.47 -1.13
N ALA A 38 -8.06 -5.68 -0.06
CA ALA A 38 -7.66 -6.62 0.99
C ALA A 38 -7.87 -8.06 0.52
N ARG A 39 -6.97 -8.95 0.94
CA ARG A 39 -7.16 -10.40 0.86
C ARG A 39 -7.41 -10.95 2.25
N ASP A 40 -7.98 -12.15 2.28
CA ASP A 40 -8.22 -12.87 3.53
C ASP A 40 -6.91 -12.99 4.35
N PRO A 41 -7.01 -12.96 5.69
CA PRO A 41 -5.86 -13.16 6.55
C PRO A 41 -5.19 -14.51 6.27
N ASP A 42 -3.86 -14.55 6.32
CA ASP A 42 -3.09 -15.80 6.27
C ASP A 42 -3.20 -16.61 7.58
N ASP A 43 -2.51 -17.75 7.66
CA ASP A 43 -2.48 -18.61 8.85
C ASP A 43 -1.96 -17.90 10.12
N ASN A 44 -1.25 -16.78 9.96
CA ASN A 44 -0.75 -15.95 11.06
C ASN A 44 -1.67 -14.75 11.37
N GLY A 45 -2.82 -14.65 10.70
CA GLY A 45 -3.76 -13.52 10.84
C GLY A 45 -3.32 -12.25 10.13
N ILE A 46 -2.32 -12.31 9.23
CA ILE A 46 -1.85 -11.15 8.48
C ILE A 46 -2.76 -10.92 7.27
N VAL A 47 -3.41 -9.75 7.24
CA VAL A 47 -4.18 -9.27 6.09
C VAL A 47 -3.21 -8.67 5.08
N SER A 48 -3.30 -9.10 3.82
CA SER A 48 -2.52 -8.48 2.74
C SER A 48 -3.35 -7.45 1.98
N ILE A 49 -2.83 -6.23 1.88
CA ILE A 49 -3.44 -5.14 1.10
C ILE A 49 -2.70 -5.02 -0.22
N HIS A 50 -3.38 -5.31 -1.30
CA HIS A 50 -2.86 -5.31 -2.66
C HIS A 50 -3.17 -3.98 -3.34
N ILE A 51 -2.14 -3.30 -3.86
CA ILE A 51 -2.25 -2.01 -4.53
C ILE A 51 -1.81 -2.18 -5.99
N ARG A 52 -2.72 -1.93 -6.94
CA ARG A 52 -2.56 -2.22 -8.37
C ARG A 52 -2.88 -1.02 -9.23
N ARG A 53 -2.43 -1.01 -10.49
CA ARG A 53 -2.98 -0.06 -11.48
C ARG A 53 -4.31 -0.58 -12.01
N SER A 54 -5.28 0.29 -12.25
CA SER A 54 -6.61 -0.11 -12.73
C SER A 54 -6.64 -0.68 -14.16
N TRP A 55 -5.50 -0.77 -14.82
CA TRP A 55 -5.35 -1.37 -16.14
C TRP A 55 -4.31 -2.49 -16.18
N THR A 56 -3.78 -2.88 -15.02
CA THR A 56 -2.87 -4.02 -14.89
C THR A 56 -3.39 -4.92 -13.79
N GLU A 57 -3.44 -6.22 -14.02
CA GLU A 57 -3.74 -7.17 -12.94
C GLU A 57 -2.57 -7.36 -11.96
N GLU A 58 -1.45 -6.66 -12.19
CA GLU A 58 -0.23 -6.78 -11.42
C GLU A 58 -0.19 -5.85 -10.20
N ASP A 59 0.15 -6.44 -9.06
CA ASP A 59 0.50 -5.70 -7.86
C ASP A 59 1.69 -4.77 -8.09
N GLN A 60 1.57 -3.55 -7.61
CA GLN A 60 2.65 -2.55 -7.54
C GLN A 60 3.23 -2.48 -6.14
N TYR A 61 2.36 -2.63 -5.13
CA TYR A 61 2.72 -2.74 -3.74
C TYR A 61 1.82 -3.75 -3.03
N ILE A 62 2.35 -4.42 -2.02
CA ILE A 62 1.59 -5.27 -1.11
C ILE A 62 1.98 -4.89 0.32
N LEU A 63 1.01 -4.57 1.16
CA LEU A 63 1.22 -4.27 2.57
C LEU A 63 0.81 -5.48 3.40
N GLY A 64 1.67 -5.94 4.30
CA GLY A 64 1.29 -6.90 5.35
C GLY A 64 0.75 -6.14 6.55
N VAL A 65 -0.48 -6.43 6.97
CA VAL A 65 -1.17 -5.75 8.06
C VAL A 65 -1.57 -6.75 9.13
N GLU A 66 -1.09 -6.54 10.34
CA GLU A 66 -1.42 -7.32 11.54
C GLU A 66 -2.48 -6.53 12.34
N PRO A 67 -3.74 -6.99 12.39
CA PRO A 67 -4.75 -6.40 13.26
C PRO A 67 -4.35 -6.51 14.73
N SER A 68 -4.68 -5.49 15.52
CA SER A 68 -4.43 -5.48 16.97
C SER A 68 -5.73 -5.71 17.73
N ASP A 69 -5.68 -6.54 18.78
CA ASP A 69 -6.83 -6.82 19.66
C ASP A 69 -7.39 -5.56 20.36
N GLY A 70 -6.60 -4.47 20.40
CA GLY A 70 -6.94 -3.20 21.07
C GLY A 70 -7.51 -2.10 20.17
N GLY A 71 -7.88 -2.42 18.92
CA GLY A 71 -8.30 -1.45 17.90
C GLY A 71 -7.11 -0.93 17.08
N GLY A 72 -7.30 -0.80 15.77
CA GLY A 72 -6.24 -0.47 14.82
C GLY A 72 -5.38 -1.67 14.42
N ALA A 73 -4.26 -1.38 13.77
CA ALA A 73 -3.37 -2.40 13.24
C ALA A 73 -1.93 -1.92 13.15
N LYS A 74 -1.05 -2.82 12.77
CA LYS A 74 0.35 -2.55 12.45
C LYS A 74 0.63 -3.04 11.06
N ILE A 75 1.06 -2.15 10.16
CA ILE A 75 1.71 -2.57 8.93
C ILE A 75 3.04 -3.18 9.36
N THR A 76 3.28 -4.44 9.01
CA THR A 76 4.45 -5.25 9.38
C THR A 76 5.48 -5.36 8.26
N SER A 77 5.02 -5.24 7.02
CA SER A 77 5.86 -5.35 5.83
C SER A 77 5.31 -4.57 4.65
N ILE A 78 6.21 -4.27 3.72
CA ILE A 78 5.88 -3.83 2.38
C ILE A 78 6.65 -4.68 1.38
N THR A 79 5.95 -5.12 0.34
CA THR A 79 6.55 -5.62 -0.90
C THR A 79 6.29 -4.60 -2.00
N TRP A 80 7.31 -4.23 -2.77
CA TRP A 80 7.18 -3.29 -3.87
C TRP A 80 7.94 -3.77 -5.11
N GLU A 81 7.48 -3.35 -6.29
CA GLU A 81 8.21 -3.53 -7.54
C GLU A 81 9.45 -2.63 -7.55
N GLN A 82 10.64 -3.22 -7.61
CA GLN A 82 11.89 -2.45 -7.71
C GLN A 82 12.13 -1.95 -9.13
N ALA A 83 11.75 -2.71 -10.15
CA ALA A 83 11.99 -2.37 -11.55
C ALA A 83 10.83 -1.53 -12.09
N LYS A 84 11.01 -0.21 -12.12
CA LYS A 84 10.05 0.71 -12.76
C LYS A 84 10.66 1.33 -14.01
N GLY A 85 10.56 0.64 -15.13
CA GLY A 85 11.25 1.05 -16.35
C GLY A 85 12.77 0.98 -16.17
N GLU A 86 13.47 2.09 -16.39
CA GLU A 86 14.95 2.14 -16.30
C GLU A 86 15.47 2.42 -14.88
N ILE A 87 14.57 2.71 -13.92
CA ILE A 87 14.94 3.04 -12.55
C ILE A 87 14.75 1.87 -11.60
N ARG A 88 15.60 1.83 -10.57
CA ARG A 88 15.47 0.91 -9.45
C ARG A 88 14.93 1.66 -8.23
N VAL A 89 13.75 1.29 -7.78
CA VAL A 89 13.08 1.86 -6.60
C VAL A 89 13.59 1.18 -5.33
N GLY A 90 14.11 1.99 -4.40
CA GLY A 90 14.52 1.55 -3.07
C GLY A 90 13.36 1.52 -2.07
N GLU A 91 13.63 0.97 -0.88
CA GLU A 91 12.64 0.79 0.19
C GLU A 91 11.93 2.10 0.60
N GLU A 92 12.70 3.17 0.86
CA GLU A 92 12.16 4.47 1.30
C GLU A 92 11.10 4.98 0.31
N ARG A 93 11.47 5.04 -0.97
CA ARG A 93 10.58 5.46 -2.04
C ARG A 93 9.37 4.52 -2.19
N GLY A 94 9.55 3.21 -2.08
CA GLY A 94 8.44 2.26 -2.12
C GLY A 94 7.41 2.50 -1.01
N LYS A 95 7.88 2.79 0.21
CA LYS A 95 7.03 3.16 1.36
C LYS A 95 6.30 4.47 1.14
N GLU A 96 7.00 5.50 0.68
CA GLU A 96 6.40 6.82 0.39
C GLU A 96 5.31 6.74 -0.67
N GLU A 97 5.59 6.05 -1.79
CA GLU A 97 4.64 5.87 -2.88
C GLU A 97 3.38 5.10 -2.44
N ALA A 98 3.54 4.00 -1.67
CA ALA A 98 2.41 3.24 -1.14
C ALA A 98 1.51 4.11 -0.24
N VAL A 99 2.12 4.91 0.64
CA VAL A 99 1.39 5.84 1.53
C VAL A 99 0.65 6.91 0.72
N VAL A 100 1.28 7.48 -0.30
CA VAL A 100 0.64 8.47 -1.18
C VAL A 100 -0.58 7.87 -1.86
N VAL A 101 -0.49 6.63 -2.37
CA VAL A 101 -1.61 5.97 -3.03
C VAL A 101 -2.76 5.72 -2.04
N CYS A 102 -2.48 5.15 -0.86
CA CYS A 102 -3.50 4.91 0.16
C CYS A 102 -4.18 6.21 0.65
N ARG A 103 -3.41 7.30 0.83
CA ARG A 103 -3.96 8.63 1.14
C ARG A 103 -4.85 9.17 0.02
N MET A 104 -4.37 9.12 -1.22
CA MET A 104 -5.06 9.69 -2.37
C MET A 104 -6.35 8.92 -2.71
N VAL A 105 -6.34 7.59 -2.59
CA VAL A 105 -7.44 6.73 -3.02
C VAL A 105 -8.45 6.50 -1.91
N LEU A 106 -7.99 6.23 -0.68
CA LEU A 106 -8.85 5.84 0.44
C LEU A 106 -8.98 6.92 1.52
N GLY A 107 -8.20 8.00 1.44
CA GLY A 107 -8.15 9.01 2.50
C GLY A 107 -7.58 8.48 3.81
N CYS A 108 -6.65 7.51 3.76
CA CYS A 108 -5.92 7.06 4.96
C CYS A 108 -5.07 8.19 5.53
N ASP A 109 -4.95 8.32 6.84
CA ASP A 109 -4.24 9.42 7.48
C ASP A 109 -2.75 9.08 7.68
N PHE A 110 -2.46 7.89 8.22
CA PHE A 110 -1.12 7.46 8.65
C PHE A 110 -0.42 8.51 9.52
N ASP A 111 -1.02 8.86 10.66
CA ASP A 111 -0.63 9.99 11.52
C ASP A 111 0.86 10.05 11.90
N ALA A 112 1.55 8.91 11.95
CA ALA A 112 2.96 8.83 12.28
C ALA A 112 3.91 9.23 11.13
N LEU A 113 3.38 9.45 9.91
CA LEU A 113 4.16 9.76 8.72
C LEU A 113 3.90 11.18 8.19
N PRO A 114 4.92 11.90 7.68
CA PRO A 114 4.73 13.20 7.08
C PRO A 114 3.89 13.11 5.80
N LEU A 115 3.35 14.24 5.34
CA LEU A 115 2.73 14.34 4.02
C LEU A 115 3.82 14.32 2.94
N TYR A 116 3.69 13.41 1.98
CA TYR A 116 4.58 13.31 0.82
C TYR A 116 3.95 14.00 -0.41
N ASP A 117 4.78 14.52 -1.32
CA ASP A 117 4.29 15.11 -2.57
C ASP A 117 3.77 14.02 -3.51
N VAL A 118 2.52 14.16 -3.99
CA VAL A 118 1.90 13.23 -4.96
C VAL A 118 2.71 13.06 -6.24
N LYS A 119 3.58 14.03 -6.58
CA LYS A 119 4.48 13.95 -7.73
C LYS A 119 5.45 12.79 -7.67
N ILE A 120 5.73 12.21 -6.48
CA ILE A 120 6.63 11.05 -6.35
C ILE A 120 6.17 9.86 -7.20
N LEU A 121 4.85 9.69 -7.38
CA LEU A 121 4.28 8.62 -8.19
C LEU A 121 4.62 8.72 -9.69
N TRP A 122 5.07 9.90 -10.13
CA TRP A 122 5.37 10.21 -11.53
C TRP A 122 6.81 10.67 -11.72
N ALA A 123 7.58 10.76 -10.63
CA ALA A 123 9.00 11.07 -10.70
C ALA A 123 9.74 9.90 -11.35
N PRO A 124 10.79 10.15 -12.14
CA PRO A 124 11.74 9.11 -12.50
C PRO A 124 12.49 8.64 -11.26
#